data_AF-A0A928LZY0-F1
#
_entry.id   AF-A0A928LZY0-F1
#
_cell.length_a   1.000
_cell.length_b   1.000
_cell.length_c   1.000
_cell.angle_alpha   90.00
_cell.angle_beta   90.00
_cell.angle_gamma   90.00
#
_symmetry.space_group_name_H-M   'P 1'
#
loop_
_entity.id
_entity.type
_entity.pdbx_description
1 polymer ?
#
loop_
_entity_poly.entity_id
_entity_poly.type
_entity_poly.pdbx_seq_one_letter_code
_entity_poly.pdbx_strand_id
1 'polypeptide(L)'
;FLGIPLPWIRMSVIGALTYELPAATSTANALGISLSELITDPKVYSAIAWVMTLGILPSIILPPILMKKIQGGMTTLRKRDEKWSDIFMTSLFLGMISAFLGMVFADIRSGIAGWIPIFVLLVSALVMAVCGILIKKCKMQWLETYAMSISMIAAMVFAVVITPILV
;
A
#
# COMPACT_ATOMS: atom_id res chain seq x y z
N PHE A 1 19.60 -10.91 9.56
CA PHE A 1 19.92 -9.54 9.13
C PHE A 1 20.03 -9.33 7.62
N LEU A 2 19.72 -10.32 6.76
CA LEU A 2 19.82 -10.19 5.31
C LEU A 2 18.49 -9.88 4.59
N GLY A 3 17.43 -9.47 5.32
CA GLY A 3 16.09 -9.22 4.76
C GLY A 3 15.79 -7.75 4.38
N ILE A 4 16.60 -6.79 4.86
CA ILE A 4 16.41 -5.35 4.65
C ILE A 4 17.04 -4.82 3.33
N PRO A 5 18.20 -5.32 2.83
CA PRO A 5 18.84 -4.69 1.67
C PRO A 5 18.17 -5.03 0.34
N LEU A 6 17.53 -6.21 0.20
CA LEU A 6 16.93 -6.64 -1.06
C LEU A 6 15.69 -5.80 -1.44
N PRO A 7 14.72 -5.53 -0.53
CA PRO A 7 13.64 -4.60 -0.82
C PRO A 7 14.17 -3.18 -1.06
N TRP A 8 15.19 -2.75 -0.33
CA TRP A 8 15.70 -1.38 -0.41
C TRP A 8 16.32 -1.05 -1.79
N ILE A 9 17.09 -1.98 -2.37
CA ILE A 9 17.63 -1.84 -3.72
C ILE A 9 16.50 -1.87 -4.77
N ARG A 10 15.50 -2.74 -4.60
CA ARG A 10 14.37 -2.85 -5.55
C ARG A 10 13.45 -1.62 -5.54
N MET A 11 13.20 -1.07 -4.36
CA MET A 11 12.42 0.15 -4.14
C MET A 11 13.06 1.38 -4.82
N SER A 12 14.37 1.35 -5.09
CA SER A 12 15.07 2.43 -5.79
C SER A 12 14.95 2.36 -7.32
N VAL A 13 14.55 1.23 -7.91
CA VAL A 13 14.63 1.01 -9.37
C VAL A 13 13.27 0.67 -10.00
N ILE A 14 12.43 -0.15 -9.35
CA ILE A 14 11.15 -0.62 -9.92
C ILE A 14 10.01 -0.70 -8.86
N GLY A 15 10.35 -0.84 -7.57
CA GLY A 15 9.37 -1.20 -6.53
C GLY A 15 8.52 -0.04 -6.01
N ALA A 16 7.24 -0.32 -5.76
CA ALA A 16 6.36 0.51 -4.94
C ALA A 16 6.13 -0.17 -3.58
N LEU A 17 6.16 0.60 -2.48
CA LEU A 17 5.96 0.06 -1.13
C LEU A 17 4.61 -0.64 -0.98
N THR A 18 3.59 -0.12 -1.69
CA THR A 18 2.23 -0.65 -1.73
C THR A 18 2.13 -2.03 -2.39
N TYR A 19 3.17 -2.48 -3.08
CA TYR A 19 3.24 -3.80 -3.70
C TYR A 19 4.19 -4.74 -2.93
N GLU A 20 5.41 -4.27 -2.62
CA GLU A 20 6.44 -5.11 -2.02
C GLU A 20 6.05 -5.60 -0.61
N LEU A 21 5.43 -4.72 0.21
CA LEU A 21 5.03 -5.08 1.57
C LEU A 21 3.92 -6.14 1.62
N PRO A 22 2.79 -6.00 0.87
CA PRO A 22 1.77 -7.05 0.83
C PRO A 22 2.27 -8.35 0.21
N ALA A 23 3.11 -8.30 -0.83
CA ALA A 23 3.67 -9.48 -1.48
C ALA A 23 4.59 -10.27 -0.53
N ALA A 24 5.49 -9.57 0.18
CA ALA A 24 6.35 -10.17 1.19
C ALA A 24 5.54 -10.75 2.36
N THR A 25 4.55 -10.01 2.88
CA THR A 25 3.71 -10.44 4.00
C THR A 25 2.86 -11.66 3.63
N SER A 26 2.25 -11.67 2.45
CA SER A 26 1.45 -12.81 1.98
C SER A 26 2.30 -14.07 1.78
N THR A 27 3.53 -13.91 1.28
CA THR A 27 4.46 -15.04 1.11
C THR A 27 4.96 -15.57 2.44
N ALA A 28 5.27 -14.69 3.39
CA ALA A 28 5.67 -15.06 4.75
C ALA A 28 4.56 -15.82 5.48
N ASN A 29 3.32 -15.31 5.42
CA ASN A 29 2.14 -15.98 5.95
C ASN A 29 1.90 -17.36 5.31
N ALA A 30 2.09 -17.48 3.99
CA ALA A 30 1.97 -18.77 3.29
C ALA A 30 3.04 -19.80 3.69
N LEU A 31 4.19 -19.34 4.18
CA LEU A 31 5.27 -20.18 4.69
C LEU A 31 5.16 -20.47 6.20
N GLY A 32 4.15 -19.89 6.89
CA GLY A 32 3.92 -20.09 8.32
C GLY A 32 4.87 -19.31 9.24
N ILE A 33 5.51 -18.25 8.74
CA ILE A 33 6.56 -17.50 9.44
C ILE A 33 6.16 -16.03 9.45
N SER A 34 6.20 -15.37 10.61
CA SER A 34 5.92 -13.93 10.68
C SER A 34 7.13 -13.14 10.16
N LEU A 35 6.90 -12.12 9.33
CA LEU A 35 7.94 -11.23 8.79
C LEU A 35 8.71 -10.47 9.91
N SER A 36 8.17 -10.46 11.13
CA SER A 36 8.75 -9.89 12.34
C SER A 36 9.89 -10.72 12.94
N GLU A 37 10.02 -11.99 12.58
CA GLU A 37 11.09 -12.87 13.05
C GLU A 37 12.26 -12.90 12.06
N LEU A 38 13.49 -13.01 12.60
CA LEU A 38 14.69 -13.02 11.79
C LEU A 38 14.63 -14.23 10.85
N ILE A 39 14.44 -14.00 9.55
CA ILE A 39 14.44 -15.08 8.55
C ILE A 39 15.85 -15.70 8.53
N THR A 40 16.01 -16.82 9.24
CA THR A 40 17.26 -17.59 9.33
C THR A 40 17.37 -18.62 8.23
N ASP A 41 16.25 -19.01 7.60
CA ASP A 41 16.22 -20.05 6.58
C ASP A 41 16.44 -19.51 5.15
N PRO A 42 17.48 -19.98 4.43
CA PRO A 42 17.78 -19.54 3.06
C PRO A 42 16.65 -19.82 2.06
N LYS A 43 15.84 -20.87 2.30
CA LYS A 43 14.72 -21.27 1.44
C LYS A 43 13.55 -20.28 1.50
N VAL A 44 13.29 -19.72 2.68
CA VAL A 44 12.23 -18.72 2.90
C VAL A 44 12.62 -17.41 2.23
N TYR A 45 13.88 -17.03 2.38
CA TYR A 45 14.43 -15.85 1.73
C TYR A 45 14.37 -15.93 0.19
N SER A 46 14.76 -17.08 -0.38
CA SER A 46 14.69 -17.27 -1.84
C SER A 46 13.25 -17.33 -2.34
N ALA A 47 12.32 -17.94 -1.60
CA ALA A 47 10.90 -17.96 -1.95
C ALA A 47 10.30 -16.54 -1.98
N ILE A 48 10.54 -15.73 -0.95
CA ILE A 48 10.08 -14.33 -0.91
C ILE A 48 10.70 -13.52 -2.06
N ALA A 49 12.00 -13.68 -2.31
CA ALA A 49 12.67 -13.01 -3.43
C ALA A 49 12.05 -13.39 -4.78
N TRP A 50 11.73 -14.67 -5.01
CA TRP A 50 11.08 -15.15 -6.23
C TRP A 50 9.64 -14.66 -6.38
N VAL A 51 8.84 -14.63 -5.30
CA VAL A 51 7.46 -14.12 -5.39
C VAL A 51 7.46 -12.63 -5.70
N MET A 52 8.32 -11.85 -5.06
CA MET A 52 8.44 -10.41 -5.35
C MET A 52 8.93 -10.15 -6.78
N THR A 53 9.88 -10.93 -7.33
CA THR A 53 10.34 -10.76 -8.72
C THR A 53 9.27 -11.19 -9.73
N LEU A 54 8.71 -12.39 -9.57
CA LEU A 54 7.73 -12.93 -10.50
C LEU A 54 6.41 -12.17 -10.48
N GLY A 55 5.96 -11.67 -9.32
CA GLY A 55 4.71 -10.95 -9.25
C GLY A 55 4.76 -9.54 -9.88
N ILE A 56 5.95 -8.95 -10.06
CA ILE A 56 6.13 -7.69 -10.79
C ILE A 56 6.27 -7.89 -12.31
N LEU A 57 6.65 -9.09 -12.78
CA LEU A 57 6.79 -9.35 -14.22
C LEU A 57 5.51 -9.09 -15.04
N PRO A 58 4.31 -9.50 -14.59
CA PRO A 58 3.07 -9.12 -15.27
C PRO A 58 2.89 -7.60 -15.31
N SER A 59 3.22 -6.91 -14.22
CA SER A 59 3.06 -5.45 -14.11
C SER A 59 4.00 -4.66 -15.02
N ILE A 60 5.11 -5.23 -15.51
CA ILE A 60 6.00 -4.55 -16.46
C ILE A 60 5.67 -4.86 -17.92
N ILE A 61 5.12 -6.06 -18.19
CA ILE A 61 4.78 -6.53 -19.54
C ILE A 61 3.38 -6.09 -19.97
N LEU A 62 2.40 -6.05 -19.06
CA LEU A 62 1.03 -5.66 -19.38
C LEU A 62 0.90 -4.18 -19.77
N PRO A 63 1.53 -3.20 -19.10
CA PRO A 63 1.37 -1.79 -19.47
C PRO A 63 1.73 -1.48 -20.91
N PRO A 64 2.90 -1.86 -21.49
CA PRO A 64 3.20 -1.51 -22.88
C PRO A 64 2.20 -2.08 -23.88
N ILE A 65 1.57 -3.23 -23.59
CA ILE A 65 0.58 -3.88 -24.47
C ILE A 65 -0.82 -3.28 -24.26
N LEU A 66 -1.27 -3.14 -23.01
CA LEU A 66 -2.63 -2.71 -22.68
C LEU A 66 -2.78 -1.19 -22.63
N MET A 67 -1.72 -0.42 -22.40
CA MET A 67 -1.80 1.04 -22.22
C MET A 67 -2.36 1.72 -23.46
N LYS A 68 -2.00 1.28 -24.68
CA LYS A 68 -2.61 1.80 -25.92
C LYS A 68 -4.11 1.51 -25.98
N LYS A 69 -4.54 0.33 -25.53
CA LYS A 69 -5.96 -0.09 -25.54
C LYS A 69 -6.77 0.64 -24.46
N ILE A 70 -6.20 0.82 -23.27
CA ILE A 70 -6.80 1.57 -22.15
C ILE A 70 -6.90 3.05 -22.50
N GLN A 71 -5.83 3.66 -23.01
CA GLN A 71 -5.81 5.08 -23.37
C GLN A 71 -6.73 5.39 -24.56
N GLY A 72 -6.79 4.49 -25.56
CA GLY A 72 -7.76 4.57 -26.66
C GLY A 72 -9.22 4.39 -26.20
N GLY A 73 -9.47 3.46 -25.29
CA GLY A 73 -10.78 3.27 -24.67
C GLY A 73 -11.21 4.50 -23.87
N MET A 74 -10.32 5.03 -23.03
CA MET A 74 -10.54 6.22 -22.21
C MET A 74 -10.85 7.47 -23.04
N THR A 75 -10.10 7.70 -24.12
CA THR A 75 -10.34 8.83 -25.02
C THR A 75 -11.64 8.70 -25.79
N THR A 76 -12.05 7.49 -26.16
CA THR A 76 -13.35 7.22 -26.78
C THR A 76 -14.50 7.43 -25.79
N LEU A 77 -14.33 6.98 -24.55
CA LEU A 77 -15.28 7.17 -23.45
C LEU A 77 -15.49 8.66 -23.18
N ARG A 78 -14.40 9.41 -23.06
CA ARG A 78 -14.41 10.85 -22.79
C ARG A 78 -15.02 11.67 -23.94
N LYS A 79 -14.84 11.23 -25.19
CA LYS A 79 -15.49 11.86 -26.36
C LYS A 79 -16.99 11.59 -26.44
N ARG A 80 -17.44 10.44 -25.91
CA ARG A 80 -18.85 10.06 -25.92
C ARG A 80 -19.63 10.74 -24.81
N ASP A 81 -19.08 10.75 -23.60
CA ASP A 81 -19.65 11.43 -22.44
C ASP A 81 -18.56 11.72 -21.39
N GLU A 82 -18.25 13.00 -21.19
CA GLU A 82 -17.26 13.44 -20.21
C GLU A 82 -17.68 13.11 -18.78
N LYS A 83 -18.98 13.21 -18.45
CA LYS A 83 -19.50 12.90 -17.12
C LYS A 83 -19.38 11.41 -16.83
N TRP A 84 -19.64 10.57 -17.82
CA TRP A 84 -19.49 9.12 -17.67
C TRP A 84 -18.03 8.72 -17.49
N SER A 85 -17.12 9.37 -18.20
CA SER A 85 -15.67 9.18 -18.04
C SER A 85 -15.18 9.58 -16.64
N ASP A 86 -15.72 10.65 -16.05
CA ASP A 86 -15.35 11.11 -14.72
C ASP A 86 -15.86 10.15 -13.61
N ILE A 87 -17.11 9.68 -13.73
CA ILE A 87 -17.69 8.67 -12.83
C ILE A 87 -16.90 7.35 -12.90
N PHE A 88 -16.50 6.95 -14.11
CA PHE A 88 -15.69 5.75 -14.31
C PHE A 88 -14.30 5.87 -13.66
N MET A 89 -13.65 7.02 -13.78
CA MET A 89 -12.37 7.28 -13.11
C MET A 89 -12.50 7.34 -11.59
N THR A 90 -13.55 7.98 -11.10
CA THR A 90 -13.85 8.05 -9.66
C THR A 90 -14.11 6.65 -9.08
N SER A 91 -14.84 5.80 -9.81
CA SER A 91 -15.10 4.42 -9.37
C SER A 91 -13.86 3.53 -9.44
N LEU A 92 -12.96 3.71 -10.42
CA LEU A 92 -11.64 3.05 -10.42
C LEU A 92 -10.81 3.44 -9.21
N PHE A 93 -10.76 4.74 -8.87
CA PHE A 93 -10.04 5.22 -7.70
C PHE A 93 -10.61 4.65 -6.40
N LEU A 94 -11.94 4.65 -6.25
CA LEU A 94 -12.61 4.03 -5.11
C LEU A 94 -12.36 2.52 -5.03
N GLY A 95 -12.33 1.83 -6.18
CA GLY A 95 -12.00 0.40 -6.27
C GLY A 95 -10.60 0.08 -5.76
N MET A 96 -9.61 0.92 -6.07
CA MET A 96 -8.26 0.77 -5.52
C MET A 96 -8.24 0.93 -4.00
N ILE A 97 -8.90 1.96 -3.46
CA ILE A 97 -8.98 2.18 -1.99
C ILE A 97 -9.63 0.96 -1.31
N SER A 98 -10.72 0.44 -1.88
CA SER A 98 -11.42 -0.75 -1.37
C SER A 98 -10.51 -1.98 -1.31
N ALA A 99 -9.70 -2.22 -2.35
CA ALA A 99 -8.76 -3.34 -2.37
C ALA A 99 -7.72 -3.25 -1.23
N PHE A 100 -7.21 -2.04 -0.94
CA PHE A 100 -6.30 -1.81 0.18
C PHE A 100 -7.00 -1.95 1.54
N LEU A 101 -8.25 -1.47 1.67
CA LEU A 101 -9.06 -1.67 2.88
C LEU A 101 -9.31 -3.15 3.17
N GLY A 102 -9.55 -3.96 2.15
CA GLY A 102 -9.75 -5.40 2.30
C GLY A 102 -8.58 -6.11 2.98
N MET A 103 -7.34 -5.68 2.69
CA MET A 103 -6.14 -6.21 3.34
C MET A 103 -6.04 -5.82 4.82
N VAL A 104 -6.52 -4.64 5.19
CA VAL A 104 -6.53 -4.16 6.59
C VAL A 104 -7.48 -4.99 7.46
N PHE A 105 -8.57 -5.48 6.86
CA PHE A 105 -9.59 -6.29 7.54
C PHE A 105 -9.30 -7.80 7.52
N ALA A 106 -8.24 -8.25 6.85
CA ALA A 106 -7.92 -9.67 6.72
C ALA A 106 -7.58 -10.34 8.06
N ASP A 107 -6.97 -9.60 9.00
CA ASP A 107 -6.47 -10.14 10.27
C ASP A 107 -7.47 -10.06 11.44
N ILE A 108 -8.71 -9.57 11.22
CA ILE A 108 -9.72 -9.43 12.30
C ILE A 108 -10.00 -10.75 13.02
N ARG A 109 -9.85 -11.89 12.32
CA ARG A 109 -10.13 -13.21 12.90
C ARG A 109 -9.03 -13.72 13.84
N SER A 110 -7.88 -13.06 13.87
CA SER A 110 -6.69 -13.46 14.64
C SER A 110 -6.69 -12.96 16.11
N GLY A 111 -7.79 -12.38 16.59
CA GLY A 111 -7.95 -11.90 17.97
C GLY A 111 -7.76 -10.39 18.13
N ILE A 112 -7.42 -9.94 19.35
CA ILE A 112 -7.29 -8.52 19.72
C ILE A 112 -6.21 -7.81 18.86
N ALA A 113 -5.17 -8.53 18.43
CA ALA A 113 -4.13 -8.02 17.51
C ALA A 113 -4.67 -7.65 16.11
N GLY A 114 -5.78 -8.25 15.66
CA GLY A 114 -6.42 -7.97 14.38
C GLY A 114 -7.08 -6.58 14.28
N TRP A 115 -7.22 -5.89 15.41
CA TRP A 115 -7.78 -4.53 15.46
C TRP A 115 -6.71 -3.44 15.29
N ILE A 116 -5.43 -3.78 15.45
CA ILE A 116 -4.32 -2.83 15.34
C ILE A 116 -4.32 -2.12 13.97
N PRO A 117 -4.46 -2.83 12.83
CA PRO A 117 -4.51 -2.18 11.51
C PRO A 117 -5.67 -1.20 11.35
N ILE A 118 -6.82 -1.48 11.99
CA ILE A 118 -8.01 -0.61 11.94
C ILE A 118 -7.78 0.68 12.71
N PHE A 119 -7.23 0.59 13.94
CA PHE A 119 -6.92 1.78 14.73
C PHE A 119 -5.84 2.65 14.07
N VAL A 120 -4.81 2.02 13.48
CA VAL A 120 -3.75 2.71 12.75
C VAL A 120 -4.30 3.40 11.50
N LEU A 121 -5.21 2.75 10.77
CA LEU A 121 -5.90 3.36 9.63
C LEU A 121 -6.73 4.58 10.05
N LEU A 122 -7.47 4.47 11.15
CA LEU A 122 -8.30 5.56 11.68
C LEU A 122 -7.45 6.77 12.09
N VAL A 123 -6.34 6.53 12.80
CA VAL A 123 -5.42 7.61 13.19
C VAL A 123 -4.72 8.22 11.98
N SER A 124 -4.30 7.42 11.00
CA SER A 124 -3.73 7.92 9.75
C SER A 124 -4.70 8.83 9.00
N ALA A 125 -5.96 8.40 8.87
CA ALA A 125 -7.01 9.21 8.24
C ALA A 125 -7.28 10.51 9.01
N LEU A 126 -7.26 10.48 10.35
CA LEU A 126 -7.48 11.66 11.20
C LEU A 126 -6.33 12.66 11.07
N VAL A 127 -5.08 12.18 11.12
CA VAL A 127 -3.88 13.02 10.92
C VAL A 127 -3.89 13.65 9.53
N MET A 128 -4.23 12.88 8.49
CA MET A 128 -4.33 13.39 7.12
C MET A 128 -5.46 14.43 6.97
N ALA A 129 -6.62 14.21 7.63
CA ALA A 129 -7.71 15.18 7.64
C ALA A 129 -7.31 16.49 8.35
N VAL A 130 -6.60 16.40 9.49
CA VAL A 130 -6.08 17.56 10.21
C VAL A 130 -5.06 18.32 9.37
N CYS A 131 -4.10 17.62 8.74
CA CYS A 131 -3.15 18.24 7.80
C CYS A 131 -3.87 18.90 6.62
N GLY A 132 -4.90 18.27 6.04
CA GLY A 132 -5.70 18.83 4.96
C GLY A 132 -6.47 20.09 5.36
N ILE A 133 -7.03 20.12 6.57
CA ILE A 133 -7.69 21.31 7.12
C ILE A 133 -6.67 22.43 7.35
N LEU A 134 -5.48 22.12 7.89
CA LEU A 134 -4.39 23.07 8.05
C LEU A 134 -3.92 23.64 6.72
N ILE A 135 -3.78 22.83 5.67
CA ILE A 135 -3.40 23.30 4.33
C ILE A 135 -4.45 24.27 3.79
N LYS A 136 -5.74 23.93 3.94
CA LYS A 136 -6.84 24.73 3.40
C LYS A 136 -7.07 26.05 4.17
N LYS A 137 -6.81 26.06 5.49
CA LYS A 137 -6.99 27.24 6.36
C LYS A 137 -5.73 28.11 6.49
N CYS A 138 -4.54 27.52 6.54
CA CYS A 138 -3.26 28.23 6.67
C CYS A 138 -2.51 28.46 5.35
N LYS A 139 -3.02 28.01 4.19
CA LYS A 139 -2.37 28.15 2.86
C LYS A 139 -0.91 27.67 2.81
N MET A 140 -0.51 26.77 3.71
CA MET A 140 0.85 26.21 3.71
C MET A 140 0.96 25.12 2.64
N GLN A 141 1.33 25.50 1.43
CA GLN A 141 1.55 24.57 0.31
C GLN A 141 2.69 23.57 0.58
N TRP A 142 3.64 23.95 1.44
CA TRP A 142 4.70 23.02 1.85
C TRP A 142 4.11 21.78 2.53
N LEU A 143 3.07 21.95 3.35
CA LEU A 143 2.49 20.84 4.09
C LEU A 143 1.80 19.81 3.19
N GLU A 144 1.42 20.15 1.96
CA GLU A 144 0.82 19.21 1.01
C GLU A 144 1.81 18.13 0.57
N THR A 145 3.08 18.50 0.33
CA THR A 145 4.12 17.54 -0.04
C THR A 145 4.57 16.66 1.14
N TYR A 146 4.46 17.17 2.37
CA TYR A 146 4.87 16.44 3.58
C TYR A 146 3.72 15.72 4.29
N ALA A 147 2.45 16.05 4.01
CA ALA A 147 1.30 15.48 4.71
C ALA A 147 1.26 13.96 4.62
N MET A 148 1.56 13.38 3.45
CA MET A 148 1.62 11.93 3.29
C MET A 148 2.72 11.32 4.18
N SER A 149 3.94 11.84 4.12
CA SER A 149 5.07 11.34 4.93
C SER A 149 4.82 11.51 6.43
N ILE A 150 4.26 12.64 6.86
CA ILE A 150 3.91 12.91 8.26
C ILE A 150 2.82 11.94 8.74
N SER A 151 1.79 11.71 7.93
CA SER A 151 0.72 10.75 8.27
C SER A 151 1.26 9.33 8.41
N MET A 152 2.20 8.93 7.55
CA MET A 152 2.84 7.61 7.62
C MET A 152 3.66 7.44 8.90
N ILE A 153 4.49 8.43 9.24
CA ILE A 153 5.31 8.38 10.46
C ILE A 153 4.43 8.40 11.70
N ALA A 154 3.42 9.26 11.75
CA ALA A 154 2.49 9.34 12.87
C ALA A 154 1.74 8.01 13.08
N ALA A 155 1.28 7.39 11.99
CA ALA A 155 0.62 6.09 12.02
C ALA A 155 1.55 4.98 12.51
N MET A 156 2.82 4.98 12.07
CA MET A 156 3.83 4.01 12.53
C MET A 156 4.17 4.17 14.01
N VAL A 157 4.38 5.41 14.48
CA VAL A 157 4.64 5.69 15.90
C VAL A 157 3.46 5.21 16.75
N PHE A 158 2.23 5.51 16.31
CA PHE A 158 1.01 5.06 17.00
C PHE A 158 0.88 3.53 17.03
N ALA A 159 1.21 2.86 15.93
CA ALA A 159 1.24 1.40 15.86
C ALA A 159 2.22 0.81 16.88
N VAL A 160 3.45 1.33 16.96
CA VAL A 160 4.48 0.87 17.91
C VAL A 160 4.06 1.10 19.37
N VAL A 161 3.28 2.15 19.66
CA VAL A 161 2.77 2.41 21.01
C VAL A 161 1.61 1.46 21.38
N ILE A 162 0.75 1.10 20.42
CA ILE A 162 -0.38 0.20 20.67
C ILE A 162 0.06 -1.26 20.80
N THR A 163 1.00 -1.72 19.97
CA THR A 163 1.46 -3.12 19.95
C THR A 163 1.83 -3.67 21.34
N PRO A 164 2.62 -2.99 22.20
CA PRO A 164 2.98 -3.48 23.53
C PRO A 164 1.87 -3.33 24.59
N ILE A 165 0.80 -2.58 24.31
CA ILE A 165 -0.35 -2.42 25.22
C ILE A 165 -1.35 -3.56 25.02
N LEU A 166 -1.29 -4.23 23.86
CA LEU A 166 -2.28 -5.20 23.39
C LEU A 166 -1.77 -6.65 23.34
N VAL A 167 -0.45 -6.86 23.45
CA VAL A 167 0.28 -8.15 23.55
C VAL A 167 0.80 -8.31 24.96
#